data_AF-A0A7J7I9Q6-F1
#
_entry.id   AF-A0A7J7I9Q6-F1
#
_cell.length_a   1.000
_cell.length_b   1.000
_cell.length_c   1.000
_cell.angle_alpha   90.00
_cell.angle_beta   90.00
_cell.angle_gamma   90.00
#
_symmetry.space_group_name_H-M   'P 1'
#
loop_
_entity.id
_entity.type
_entity.pdbx_description
1 polymer ?
#
loop_
_entity_poly.entity_id
_entity_poly.type
_entity_poly.pdbx_seq_one_letter_code
_entity_poly.pdbx_strand_id
1 'polypeptide(L)'
;MSEVPMDVYMELLCFFADNCRIIPSRHLNNAPLLKYVALNGEVRSCSISQVKNEAIKMHLILEARKHAWINKWNVEMGCPNNLFFLPNATVTALAGHERHYFLRRWLVKMGVIVTSVSQYCLALAKFAAEKKDPKIAVSLSHLVYHSKLKYYIGMYEVFDIFRSLPIVDRSGKVHIRTKTLVPASGSNWEKLFGSENPFAEQSIKVKTEIGESEFVDEYVELGEVYSKAANFAGESATKEKFLDFLANHTGALDLPYIPPPNTALQVAYTQLTSDQAILLLDWIHIMITKGYNMPPRFIESIRNGKWVKTHRGFSPPTHCLLCNETEESTLLEMGDIHQLFPIIDQEFYMGKITKFKDELELIGVQIGSENMYQLIIKLLEANALSSMGREWAIFLLKFVRHSKVNHMLNQNFMKAVREGKWLKTNCGYNTPVGSIFLISDAEAILQIASLPVIDQAFYEGQMDCFADELNLLGVVVDREGVFRLILDNFQFPEELSTLTRDSIFLILDCIKHLGPAAFGVLQKIRELPWMKTSSGFKCPTETLLPNHKWGHLLRVVPLPIIDETHYGIELKLYKAELKAIGVAVDLDGVFKMLSDQFKFSLSSGRLTNVHVISTLNCMKCMGKKKHVTVV
;
A
#
# COMPACT_ATOMS: atom_id res chain seq x y z
N MET A 1 -47.40 62.22 -21.77
CA MET A 1 -45.99 62.48 -21.39
C MET A 1 -44.99 61.45 -21.95
N SER A 2 -45.42 60.25 -22.37
CA SER A 2 -44.57 59.24 -23.01
C SER A 2 -44.00 59.68 -24.37
N GLU A 3 -44.73 60.49 -25.13
CA GLU A 3 -44.40 60.90 -26.52
C GLU A 3 -43.84 62.32 -26.67
N VAL A 4 -43.51 62.99 -25.55
CA VAL A 4 -42.99 64.37 -25.59
C VAL A 4 -41.52 64.36 -26.02
N PRO A 5 -41.11 65.20 -27.00
CA PRO A 5 -39.71 65.40 -27.37
C PRO A 5 -38.79 65.66 -26.17
N MET A 6 -37.54 65.19 -26.22
CA MET A 6 -36.67 65.19 -25.03
C MET A 6 -36.29 66.60 -24.56
N ASP A 7 -36.09 67.53 -25.50
CA ASP A 7 -35.92 68.97 -25.27
C ASP A 7 -37.10 69.58 -24.52
N VAL A 8 -38.32 69.35 -25.00
CA VAL A 8 -39.55 69.81 -24.35
C VAL A 8 -39.72 69.16 -22.96
N TYR A 9 -39.35 67.89 -22.83
CA TYR A 9 -39.39 67.19 -21.54
C TYR A 9 -38.43 67.81 -20.52
N MET A 10 -37.22 68.22 -20.93
CA MET A 10 -36.24 68.87 -20.06
C MET A 10 -36.69 70.28 -19.64
N GLU A 11 -37.31 71.04 -20.53
CA GLU A 11 -37.93 72.33 -20.20
C GLU A 11 -39.07 72.18 -19.20
N LEU A 12 -39.91 71.16 -19.36
CA LEU A 12 -40.97 70.84 -18.41
C LEU A 12 -40.39 70.50 -17.03
N LEU A 13 -39.32 69.69 -16.96
CA LEU A 13 -38.64 69.42 -15.69
C LEU A 13 -38.06 70.70 -15.06
N CYS A 14 -37.50 71.62 -15.86
CA CYS A 14 -37.04 72.94 -15.37
C CYS A 14 -38.20 73.75 -14.80
N PHE A 15 -39.32 73.84 -15.52
CA PHE A 15 -40.51 74.56 -15.09
C PHE A 15 -41.03 74.02 -13.74
N PHE A 16 -41.16 72.70 -13.60
CA PHE A 16 -41.59 72.10 -12.33
C PHE A 16 -40.57 72.29 -11.22
N ALA A 17 -39.28 72.27 -11.53
CA ALA A 17 -38.22 72.50 -10.56
C ALA A 17 -38.23 73.95 -10.02
N ASP A 18 -38.46 74.94 -10.89
CA ASP A 18 -38.54 76.36 -10.52
C ASP A 18 -39.81 76.68 -9.73
N ASN A 19 -40.92 76.10 -10.15
CA ASN A 19 -42.23 76.39 -9.58
C ASN A 19 -42.63 75.45 -8.43
N CYS A 20 -41.73 74.58 -7.96
CA CYS A 20 -42.03 73.58 -6.93
C CYS A 20 -42.46 74.16 -5.57
N ARG A 21 -42.20 75.45 -5.32
CA ARG A 21 -42.67 76.17 -4.12
C ARG A 21 -44.07 76.75 -4.27
N ILE A 22 -44.51 76.98 -5.50
CA ILE A 22 -45.78 77.65 -5.83
C ILE A 22 -46.86 76.61 -6.13
N ILE A 23 -46.49 75.50 -6.78
CA ILE A 23 -47.41 74.41 -7.11
C ILE A 23 -47.75 73.63 -5.84
N PRO A 24 -49.04 73.43 -5.49
CA PRO A 24 -49.41 72.66 -4.30
C PRO A 24 -48.83 71.25 -4.35
N SER A 25 -48.21 70.83 -3.25
CA SER A 25 -47.45 69.57 -3.15
C SER A 25 -48.27 68.33 -3.53
N ARG A 26 -49.58 68.32 -3.25
CA ARG A 26 -50.48 67.21 -3.62
C ARG A 26 -50.60 67.02 -5.13
N HIS A 27 -50.68 68.10 -5.91
CA HIS A 27 -50.77 68.03 -7.37
C HIS A 27 -49.42 67.65 -7.98
N LEU A 28 -48.33 68.27 -7.50
CA LEU A 28 -46.99 67.94 -7.96
C LEU A 28 -46.62 66.48 -7.65
N ASN A 29 -46.95 65.99 -6.45
CA ASN A 29 -46.63 64.63 -6.03
C ASN A 29 -47.41 63.56 -6.83
N ASN A 30 -48.63 63.85 -7.28
CA ASN A 30 -49.47 62.87 -7.99
C ASN A 30 -49.33 62.93 -9.52
N ALA A 31 -48.70 63.97 -10.06
CA ALA A 31 -48.48 64.09 -11.50
C ALA A 31 -47.41 63.07 -11.99
N PRO A 32 -47.64 62.36 -13.12
CA PRO A 32 -46.71 61.35 -13.66
C PRO A 32 -45.53 62.00 -14.41
N LEU A 33 -44.73 62.77 -13.68
CA LEU A 33 -43.67 63.63 -14.23
C LEU A 33 -42.36 62.90 -14.51
N LEU A 34 -42.02 61.91 -13.68
CA LEU A 34 -40.76 61.19 -13.77
C LEU A 34 -40.91 60.01 -14.72
N LYS A 35 -39.86 59.71 -15.48
CA LYS A 35 -39.80 58.56 -16.37
C LYS A 35 -38.82 57.53 -15.82
N TYR A 36 -39.09 56.25 -16.02
CA TYR A 36 -38.21 55.13 -15.68
C TYR A 36 -38.28 54.03 -16.73
N VAL A 37 -37.27 53.18 -16.77
CA VAL A 37 -37.25 51.97 -17.61
C VAL A 37 -37.82 50.80 -16.83
N ALA A 38 -38.91 50.23 -17.33
CA ALA A 38 -39.59 49.08 -16.74
C ALA A 38 -38.85 47.77 -17.04
N LEU A 39 -39.28 46.69 -16.37
CA LEU A 39 -38.72 45.34 -16.50
C LEU A 39 -38.71 44.75 -17.92
N ASN A 40 -39.57 45.24 -18.82
CA ASN A 40 -39.60 44.87 -20.23
C ASN A 40 -38.78 45.81 -21.13
N GLY A 41 -38.04 46.75 -20.55
CA GLY A 41 -37.27 47.77 -21.27
C GLY A 41 -38.08 48.98 -21.74
N GLU A 42 -39.41 48.99 -21.55
CA GLU A 42 -40.24 50.14 -21.94
C GLU A 42 -40.07 51.33 -21.01
N VAL A 43 -40.13 52.53 -21.57
CA VAL A 43 -40.15 53.77 -20.77
C VAL A 43 -41.56 54.05 -20.27
N ARG A 44 -41.73 54.07 -18.94
CA ARG A 44 -43.00 54.40 -18.27
C ARG A 44 -42.86 55.66 -17.44
N SER A 45 -43.98 56.35 -17.25
CA SER A 45 -44.05 57.50 -16.35
C SER A 45 -44.55 57.10 -14.96
N CYS A 46 -44.02 57.72 -13.92
CA CYS A 46 -44.45 57.56 -12.55
C CYS A 46 -44.59 58.92 -11.84
N SER A 47 -45.38 58.92 -10.77
CA SER A 47 -45.56 60.07 -9.92
C SER A 47 -44.41 60.23 -8.92
N ILE A 48 -44.22 61.45 -8.42
CA ILE A 48 -43.24 61.71 -7.35
C ILE A 48 -43.67 61.02 -6.05
N SER A 49 -44.97 60.85 -5.80
CA SER A 49 -45.49 60.09 -4.65
C SER A 49 -45.08 58.62 -4.69
N GLN A 50 -45.11 57.98 -5.87
CA GLN A 50 -44.64 56.59 -6.03
C GLN A 50 -43.15 56.44 -5.73
N VAL A 51 -42.34 57.45 -6.07
CA VAL A 51 -40.91 57.46 -5.77
C VAL A 51 -40.64 57.71 -4.27
N LYS A 52 -41.32 58.70 -3.67
CA LYS A 52 -41.16 59.02 -2.24
C LYS A 52 -41.61 57.91 -1.29
N ASN A 53 -42.62 57.15 -1.67
CA ASN A 53 -43.15 56.04 -0.87
C ASN A 53 -42.41 54.71 -1.16
N GLU A 54 -41.28 54.75 -1.88
CA GLU A 54 -40.47 53.58 -2.26
C GLU A 54 -41.19 52.48 -3.06
N ALA A 55 -42.38 52.76 -3.61
CA ALA A 55 -43.05 51.85 -4.54
C ALA A 55 -42.23 51.68 -5.84
N ILE A 56 -41.52 52.75 -6.24
CA ILE A 56 -40.54 52.77 -7.33
C ILE A 56 -39.25 53.37 -6.77
N LYS A 57 -38.24 52.54 -6.54
CA LYS A 57 -36.92 53.02 -6.11
C LYS A 57 -36.19 53.52 -7.34
N MET A 58 -36.24 54.83 -7.56
CA MET A 58 -35.67 55.45 -8.76
C MET A 58 -34.22 55.84 -8.55
N HIS A 59 -33.32 55.31 -9.40
CA HIS A 59 -31.89 55.53 -9.32
C HIS A 59 -31.35 56.30 -10.53
N LEU A 60 -30.33 57.11 -10.27
CA LEU A 60 -29.58 57.88 -11.26
C LEU A 60 -28.07 57.63 -11.08
N ILE A 61 -27.37 57.37 -12.18
CA ILE A 61 -25.90 57.36 -12.23
C ILE A 61 -25.50 58.55 -13.09
N LEU A 62 -24.61 59.39 -12.59
CA LEU A 62 -24.30 60.70 -13.20
C LEU A 62 -23.59 60.57 -14.55
N GLU A 63 -22.81 59.52 -14.73
CA GLU A 63 -22.07 59.26 -15.97
C GLU A 63 -22.93 58.44 -16.93
N ALA A 64 -23.29 59.01 -18.09
CA ALA A 64 -24.25 58.43 -19.02
C ALA A 64 -23.86 57.01 -19.50
N ARG A 65 -22.56 56.73 -19.70
CA ARG A 65 -22.06 55.41 -20.11
C ARG A 65 -22.30 54.34 -19.02
N LYS A 66 -21.92 54.66 -17.77
CA LYS A 66 -22.16 53.78 -16.61
C LYS A 66 -23.65 53.62 -16.31
N HIS A 67 -24.44 54.68 -16.53
CA HIS A 67 -25.88 54.63 -16.37
C HIS A 67 -26.53 53.68 -17.37
N ALA A 68 -26.24 53.84 -18.66
CA ALA A 68 -26.77 52.96 -19.71
C ALA A 68 -26.37 51.51 -19.50
N TRP A 69 -25.14 51.28 -19.05
CA TRP A 69 -24.64 49.96 -18.65
C TRP A 69 -25.50 49.34 -17.53
N ILE A 70 -25.64 50.01 -16.38
CA ILE A 70 -26.39 49.45 -15.25
C ILE A 70 -27.87 49.30 -15.56
N ASN A 71 -28.46 50.24 -16.30
CA ASN A 71 -29.85 50.14 -16.70
C ASN A 71 -30.11 48.88 -17.55
N LYS A 72 -29.20 48.59 -18.51
CA LYS A 72 -29.26 47.36 -19.31
C LYS A 72 -29.22 46.10 -18.45
N TRP A 73 -28.29 46.02 -17.49
CA TRP A 73 -28.18 44.90 -16.56
C TRP A 73 -29.36 44.80 -15.59
N ASN A 74 -29.89 45.93 -15.14
CA ASN A 74 -31.05 45.95 -14.26
C ASN A 74 -32.28 45.39 -14.95
N VAL A 75 -32.50 45.71 -16.24
CA VAL A 75 -33.57 45.12 -17.06
C VAL A 75 -33.34 43.62 -17.27
N GLU A 76 -32.11 43.20 -17.60
CA GLU A 76 -31.73 41.78 -17.75
C GLU A 76 -32.07 40.96 -16.50
N MET A 77 -31.81 41.52 -15.30
CA MET A 77 -32.12 40.87 -14.02
C MET A 77 -33.59 41.01 -13.59
N GLY A 78 -34.45 41.64 -14.39
CA GLY A 78 -35.88 41.83 -14.09
C GLY A 78 -36.17 42.90 -13.03
N CYS A 79 -35.35 43.95 -12.94
CA CYS A 79 -35.48 45.07 -11.99
C CYS A 79 -35.61 44.60 -10.52
N PRO A 80 -34.61 43.89 -9.97
CA PRO A 80 -34.65 43.33 -8.63
C PRO A 80 -34.90 44.40 -7.55
N ASN A 81 -35.61 44.04 -6.48
CA ASN A 81 -35.96 44.93 -5.36
C ASN A 81 -36.73 46.19 -5.77
N ASN A 82 -37.47 46.17 -6.89
CA ASN A 82 -38.14 47.32 -7.47
C ASN A 82 -37.19 48.51 -7.72
N LEU A 83 -35.93 48.21 -8.06
CA LEU A 83 -34.93 49.20 -8.45
C LEU A 83 -35.13 49.53 -9.93
N PHE A 84 -35.31 50.81 -10.22
CA PHE A 84 -35.53 51.31 -11.58
C PHE A 84 -34.62 52.48 -11.87
N PHE A 85 -34.24 52.65 -13.14
CA PHE A 85 -33.37 53.73 -13.58
C PHE A 85 -34.12 54.69 -14.50
N LEU A 86 -33.69 55.95 -14.53
CA LEU A 86 -34.15 56.92 -15.52
C LEU A 86 -33.84 56.41 -16.95
N PRO A 87 -34.59 56.84 -17.97
CA PRO A 87 -34.25 56.54 -19.35
C PRO A 87 -32.87 57.09 -19.72
N ASN A 88 -32.10 56.32 -20.49
CA ASN A 88 -30.75 56.71 -20.91
C ASN A 88 -30.76 58.07 -21.62
N ALA A 89 -31.76 58.32 -22.48
CA ALA A 89 -31.92 59.59 -23.17
C ALA A 89 -32.15 60.77 -22.20
N THR A 90 -32.91 60.55 -21.11
CA THR A 90 -33.11 61.55 -20.06
C THR A 90 -31.80 61.86 -19.33
N VAL A 91 -30.97 60.86 -19.05
CA VAL A 91 -29.69 61.06 -18.36
C VAL A 91 -28.68 61.79 -19.25
N THR A 92 -28.62 61.45 -20.54
CA THR A 92 -27.79 62.16 -21.52
C THR A 92 -28.23 63.61 -21.68
N ALA A 93 -29.53 63.85 -21.83
CA ALA A 93 -30.08 65.21 -21.91
C ALA A 93 -29.83 66.00 -20.62
N LEU A 94 -30.03 65.39 -19.45
CA LEU A 94 -29.72 65.99 -18.15
C LEU A 94 -28.23 66.31 -18.00
N ALA A 95 -27.32 65.49 -18.52
CA ALA A 95 -25.89 65.75 -18.44
C ALA A 95 -25.44 66.89 -19.37
N GLY A 96 -26.07 67.04 -20.54
CA GLY A 96 -25.77 68.10 -21.50
C GLY A 96 -26.49 69.44 -21.24
N HIS A 97 -27.46 69.46 -20.33
CA HIS A 97 -28.28 70.65 -20.04
C HIS A 97 -27.51 71.69 -19.21
N GLU A 98 -27.65 72.98 -19.54
CA GLU A 98 -26.96 74.09 -18.83
C GLU A 98 -27.28 74.11 -17.33
N ARG A 99 -28.53 73.78 -16.98
CA ARG A 99 -29.05 73.73 -15.60
C ARG A 99 -28.92 72.37 -14.91
N HIS A 100 -28.06 71.47 -15.40
CA HIS A 100 -27.96 70.08 -14.92
C HIS A 100 -27.77 69.96 -13.39
N TYR A 101 -26.95 70.82 -12.76
CA TYR A 101 -26.73 70.79 -11.31
C TYR A 101 -28.02 71.07 -10.52
N PHE A 102 -28.77 72.10 -10.95
CA PHE A 102 -30.04 72.48 -10.33
C PHE A 102 -31.08 71.37 -10.46
N LEU A 103 -31.25 70.81 -11.66
CA LEU A 103 -32.18 69.72 -11.92
C LEU A 103 -31.82 68.46 -11.13
N ARG A 104 -30.54 68.09 -11.04
CA ARG A 104 -30.08 66.95 -10.23
C ARG A 104 -30.46 67.13 -8.76
N ARG A 105 -30.18 68.30 -8.18
CA ARG A 105 -30.53 68.59 -6.78
C ARG A 105 -32.04 68.53 -6.54
N TRP A 106 -32.82 69.01 -7.50
CA TRP A 106 -34.27 68.92 -7.44
C TRP A 106 -34.77 67.47 -7.53
N LEU A 107 -34.25 66.66 -8.45
CA LEU A 107 -34.59 65.23 -8.56
C LEU A 107 -34.28 64.46 -7.27
N VAL A 108 -33.12 64.71 -6.65
CA VAL A 108 -32.76 64.13 -5.35
C VAL A 108 -33.77 64.53 -4.26
N LYS A 109 -34.16 65.81 -4.22
CA LYS A 109 -35.21 66.29 -3.30
C LYS A 109 -36.56 65.60 -3.53
N MET A 110 -36.83 65.16 -4.76
CA MET A 110 -38.05 64.43 -5.12
C MET A 110 -37.98 62.92 -4.83
N GLY A 111 -36.84 62.42 -4.34
CA GLY A 111 -36.66 61.01 -3.95
C GLY A 111 -35.82 60.17 -4.92
N VAL A 112 -35.27 60.77 -5.98
CA VAL A 112 -34.35 60.06 -6.88
C VAL A 112 -33.00 59.84 -6.19
N ILE A 113 -32.55 58.59 -6.14
CA ILE A 113 -31.32 58.19 -5.48
C ILE A 113 -30.17 58.29 -6.48
N VAL A 114 -29.19 59.16 -6.20
CA VAL A 114 -27.94 59.18 -6.95
C VAL A 114 -27.06 58.04 -6.44
N THR A 115 -26.64 57.16 -7.34
CA THR A 115 -25.87 55.95 -7.02
C THR A 115 -24.65 55.81 -7.92
N SER A 116 -23.74 54.92 -7.54
CA SER A 116 -22.63 54.43 -8.37
C SER A 116 -22.89 52.99 -8.82
N VAL A 117 -22.05 52.49 -9.75
CA VAL A 117 -22.06 51.07 -10.13
C VAL A 117 -21.81 50.18 -8.91
N SER A 118 -20.82 50.53 -8.09
CA SER A 118 -20.47 49.79 -6.87
C SER A 118 -21.58 49.77 -5.83
N GLN A 119 -22.23 50.90 -5.57
CA GLN A 119 -23.36 50.99 -4.64
C GLN A 119 -24.56 50.17 -5.12
N TYR A 120 -24.85 50.19 -6.42
CA TYR A 120 -25.88 49.33 -7.00
C TYR A 120 -25.55 47.84 -6.82
N CYS A 121 -24.31 47.43 -7.13
CA CYS A 121 -23.86 46.05 -6.91
C CYS A 121 -23.96 45.62 -5.44
N LEU A 122 -23.62 46.49 -4.49
CA LEU A 122 -23.75 46.20 -3.05
C LEU A 122 -25.23 46.06 -2.62
N ALA A 123 -26.11 46.91 -3.15
CA ALA A 123 -27.55 46.80 -2.91
C ALA A 123 -28.13 45.48 -3.46
N LEU A 124 -27.67 45.08 -4.65
CA LEU A 124 -28.02 43.78 -5.23
C LEU A 124 -27.46 42.61 -4.42
N ALA A 125 -26.22 42.69 -3.94
CA ALA A 125 -25.60 41.64 -3.12
C ALA A 125 -26.43 41.40 -1.86
N LYS A 126 -26.82 42.48 -1.18
CA LYS A 126 -27.71 42.42 -0.01
C LYS A 126 -29.07 41.79 -0.35
N PHE A 127 -29.68 42.19 -1.46
CA PHE A 127 -30.96 41.63 -1.89
C PHE A 127 -30.87 40.15 -2.24
N ALA A 128 -29.82 39.74 -2.97
CA ALA A 128 -29.56 38.35 -3.33
C ALA A 128 -29.36 37.48 -2.09
N ALA A 129 -28.65 38.00 -1.07
CA ALA A 129 -28.47 37.34 0.21
C ALA A 129 -29.80 37.18 0.98
N GLU A 130 -30.62 38.23 1.07
CA GLU A 130 -31.91 38.20 1.76
C GLU A 130 -32.94 37.26 1.09
N LYS A 131 -33.00 37.26 -0.25
CA LYS A 131 -33.95 36.45 -1.01
C LYS A 131 -33.44 35.05 -1.33
N LYS A 132 -32.15 34.79 -1.14
CA LYS A 132 -31.47 33.55 -1.55
C LYS A 132 -31.76 33.18 -3.01
N ASP A 133 -31.74 34.17 -3.90
CA ASP A 133 -32.01 33.97 -5.32
C ASP A 133 -30.70 33.66 -6.08
N PRO A 134 -30.53 32.42 -6.60
CA PRO A 134 -29.31 32.03 -7.29
C PRO A 134 -29.14 32.74 -8.64
N LYS A 135 -30.22 33.13 -9.33
CA LYS A 135 -30.12 33.82 -10.62
C LYS A 135 -29.52 35.21 -10.45
N ILE A 136 -29.94 35.92 -9.40
CA ILE A 136 -29.42 37.25 -9.09
C ILE A 136 -27.97 37.17 -8.63
N ALA A 137 -27.62 36.18 -7.80
CA ALA A 137 -26.24 35.97 -7.35
C ALA A 137 -25.29 35.74 -8.54
N VAL A 138 -25.65 34.85 -9.47
CA VAL A 138 -24.85 34.57 -10.68
C VAL A 138 -24.76 35.81 -11.58
N SER A 139 -25.90 36.46 -11.86
CA SER A 139 -25.93 37.64 -12.73
C SER A 139 -25.12 38.80 -12.14
N LEU A 140 -25.12 38.95 -10.82
CA LEU A 140 -24.31 39.94 -10.12
C LEU A 140 -22.81 39.66 -10.25
N SER A 141 -22.37 38.39 -10.11
CA SER A 141 -20.97 38.02 -10.35
C SER A 141 -20.50 38.42 -11.75
N HIS A 142 -21.33 38.16 -12.77
CA HIS A 142 -21.04 38.58 -14.14
C HIS A 142 -21.07 40.10 -14.32
N LEU A 143 -22.03 40.80 -13.71
CA LEU A 143 -22.07 42.27 -13.73
C LEU A 143 -20.79 42.87 -13.18
N VAL A 144 -20.29 42.37 -12.04
CA VAL A 144 -19.05 42.84 -11.42
C VAL A 144 -17.85 42.57 -12.32
N TYR A 145 -17.74 41.35 -12.87
CA TYR A 145 -16.69 40.97 -13.81
C TYR A 145 -16.63 41.90 -15.03
N HIS A 146 -17.75 42.06 -15.74
CA HIS A 146 -17.79 42.90 -16.94
C HIS A 146 -17.65 44.39 -16.62
N SER A 147 -18.18 44.86 -15.48
CA SER A 147 -17.98 46.23 -15.02
C SER A 147 -16.51 46.51 -14.73
N LYS A 148 -15.77 45.52 -14.20
CA LYS A 148 -14.33 45.63 -13.98
C LYS A 148 -13.57 45.68 -15.30
N LEU A 149 -13.91 44.82 -16.27
CA LEU A 149 -13.28 44.83 -17.60
C LEU A 149 -13.48 46.15 -18.35
N LYS A 150 -14.64 46.80 -18.18
CA LYS A 150 -14.93 48.11 -18.77
C LYS A 150 -14.41 49.30 -17.94
N TYR A 151 -13.68 49.05 -16.85
CA TYR A 151 -13.17 50.08 -15.92
C TYR A 151 -14.27 50.96 -15.29
N TYR A 152 -15.47 50.41 -15.16
CA TYR A 152 -16.58 51.12 -14.50
C TYR A 152 -16.52 51.05 -12.98
N ILE A 153 -15.78 50.07 -12.45
CA ILE A 153 -15.43 49.92 -11.03
C ILE A 153 -13.93 49.62 -10.88
N GLY A 154 -13.34 50.09 -9.78
CA GLY A 154 -11.95 49.85 -9.37
C GLY A 154 -11.75 48.54 -8.63
N MET A 155 -10.49 48.17 -8.36
CA MET A 155 -10.17 46.94 -7.60
C MET A 155 -10.73 46.96 -6.17
N TYR A 156 -10.65 48.10 -5.48
CA TYR A 156 -11.20 48.26 -4.13
C TYR A 156 -12.71 48.02 -4.09
N GLU A 157 -13.45 48.56 -5.07
CA GLU A 157 -14.89 48.36 -5.17
C GLU A 157 -15.25 46.90 -5.47
N VAL A 158 -14.47 46.22 -6.32
CA VAL A 158 -14.66 44.78 -6.57
C VAL A 158 -14.49 44.00 -5.26
N PHE A 159 -13.40 44.25 -4.52
CA PHE A 159 -13.16 43.59 -3.24
C PHE A 159 -14.32 43.80 -2.26
N ASP A 160 -14.81 45.04 -2.11
CA ASP A 160 -15.94 45.34 -1.22
C ASP A 160 -17.23 44.63 -1.64
N ILE A 161 -17.51 44.54 -2.94
CA ILE A 161 -18.69 43.82 -3.45
C ILE A 161 -18.57 42.32 -3.15
N PHE A 162 -17.41 41.71 -3.41
CA PHE A 162 -17.20 40.27 -3.22
C PHE A 162 -17.29 39.85 -1.74
N ARG A 163 -16.97 40.73 -0.78
CA ARG A 163 -17.19 40.47 0.66
C ARG A 163 -18.66 40.31 1.05
N SER A 164 -19.57 40.83 0.24
CA SER A 164 -21.02 40.78 0.45
C SER A 164 -21.73 39.89 -0.57
N LEU A 165 -21.04 39.45 -1.61
CA LEU A 165 -21.59 38.64 -2.69
C LEU A 165 -21.93 37.23 -2.16
N PRO A 166 -23.20 36.81 -2.23
CA PRO A 166 -23.52 35.43 -1.94
C PRO A 166 -23.08 34.51 -3.10
N ILE A 167 -22.66 33.30 -2.76
CA ILE A 167 -22.23 32.29 -3.74
C ILE A 167 -23.29 31.21 -3.91
N VAL A 168 -23.41 30.67 -5.12
CA VAL A 168 -24.30 29.56 -5.43
C VAL A 168 -23.52 28.26 -5.45
N ASP A 169 -23.95 27.29 -4.65
CA ASP A 169 -23.30 25.98 -4.63
C ASP A 169 -23.76 25.09 -5.79
N ARG A 170 -23.18 23.89 -5.87
CA ARG A 170 -23.53 22.88 -6.89
C ARG A 170 -25.00 22.46 -6.87
N SER A 171 -25.67 22.51 -5.71
CA SER A 171 -27.11 22.20 -5.58
C SER A 171 -28.02 23.36 -6.00
N GLY A 172 -27.45 24.54 -6.26
CA GLY A 172 -28.20 25.77 -6.54
C GLY A 172 -28.61 26.54 -5.28
N LYS A 173 -28.10 26.15 -4.11
CA LYS A 173 -28.37 26.84 -2.84
C LYS A 173 -27.44 28.04 -2.69
N VAL A 174 -27.99 29.13 -2.18
CA VAL A 174 -27.28 30.39 -1.98
C VAL A 174 -26.69 30.45 -0.57
N HIS A 175 -25.39 30.70 -0.48
CA HIS A 175 -24.63 30.78 0.76
C HIS A 175 -24.04 32.18 0.96
N ILE A 176 -24.05 32.64 2.21
CA ILE A 176 -23.54 33.95 2.61
C ILE A 176 -22.35 33.72 3.51
N ARG A 177 -21.16 34.13 3.05
CA ARG A 177 -19.89 34.05 3.79
C ARG A 177 -19.50 32.65 4.26
N THR A 178 -18.89 31.91 3.35
CA THR A 178 -18.29 30.60 3.59
C THR A 178 -16.91 30.54 2.97
N LYS A 179 -16.06 29.63 3.43
CA LYS A 179 -14.84 29.32 2.68
C LYS A 179 -15.26 28.67 1.38
N THR A 180 -14.62 29.04 0.29
CA THR A 180 -15.07 28.64 -1.05
C THR A 180 -14.10 27.59 -1.59
N LEU A 181 -14.63 26.59 -2.30
CA LEU A 181 -13.84 25.68 -3.13
C LEU A 181 -14.06 26.01 -4.60
N VAL A 182 -13.03 25.80 -5.39
CA VAL A 182 -13.19 25.79 -6.85
C VAL A 182 -14.22 24.71 -7.25
N PRO A 183 -14.94 24.88 -8.38
CA PRO A 183 -15.91 23.88 -8.86
C PRO A 183 -15.27 22.49 -8.97
N ALA A 184 -16.05 21.42 -8.77
CA ALA A 184 -15.54 20.06 -8.89
C ALA A 184 -14.84 19.85 -10.24
N SER A 185 -15.49 20.25 -11.34
CA SER A 185 -15.01 20.05 -12.70
C SER A 185 -13.60 20.58 -12.92
N GLY A 186 -12.64 19.66 -12.97
CA GLY A 186 -11.24 19.95 -13.27
C GLY A 186 -10.40 20.37 -12.06
N SER A 187 -10.97 20.34 -10.86
CA SER A 187 -10.23 20.63 -9.62
C SER A 187 -9.31 19.48 -9.22
N ASN A 188 -8.30 19.80 -8.43
CA ASN A 188 -7.43 18.81 -7.83
C ASN A 188 -8.11 18.08 -6.66
N TRP A 189 -8.98 18.74 -5.91
CA TRP A 189 -9.73 18.08 -4.84
C TRP A 189 -10.70 17.00 -5.38
N GLU A 190 -11.37 17.22 -6.52
CA GLU A 190 -12.21 16.20 -7.18
C GLU A 190 -11.38 14.98 -7.60
N LYS A 191 -10.14 15.18 -8.08
CA LYS A 191 -9.25 14.07 -8.47
C LYS A 191 -8.95 13.11 -7.31
N LEU A 192 -8.94 13.58 -6.06
CA LEU A 192 -8.69 12.72 -4.89
C LEU A 192 -9.97 12.24 -4.19
N PHE A 193 -11.00 13.08 -4.09
CA PHE A 193 -12.21 12.74 -3.33
C PHE A 193 -13.39 12.30 -4.19
N GLY A 194 -13.26 12.39 -5.51
CA GLY A 194 -14.37 12.20 -6.43
C GLY A 194 -15.36 13.37 -6.37
N SER A 195 -16.61 13.09 -6.71
CA SER A 195 -17.62 14.14 -6.89
C SER A 195 -18.26 14.66 -5.60
N GLU A 196 -17.97 14.06 -4.45
CA GLU A 196 -18.55 14.50 -3.17
C GLU A 196 -17.58 15.45 -2.46
N ASN A 197 -18.08 16.60 -1.98
CA ASN A 197 -17.27 17.58 -1.26
C ASN A 197 -16.98 17.08 0.17
N PRO A 198 -15.73 16.67 0.47
CA PRO A 198 -15.38 16.14 1.79
C PRO A 198 -15.16 17.24 2.85
N PHE A 199 -15.24 18.51 2.45
CA PHE A 199 -14.96 19.69 3.28
C PHE A 199 -16.26 20.39 3.73
N ALA A 200 -17.43 19.85 3.38
CA ALA A 200 -18.74 20.46 3.67
C ALA A 200 -19.09 20.49 5.17
N GLU A 201 -18.48 19.66 6.03
CA GLU A 201 -18.73 19.66 7.47
C GLU A 201 -17.41 19.49 8.25
N GLN A 202 -16.53 20.49 8.22
CA GLN A 202 -15.30 20.44 9.02
C GLN A 202 -15.51 21.08 10.40
N SER A 203 -15.59 20.27 11.46
CA SER A 203 -15.39 20.74 12.82
C SER A 203 -13.88 20.85 13.12
N ILE A 204 -13.38 22.08 13.18
CA ILE A 204 -12.00 22.37 13.58
C ILE A 204 -12.03 22.72 15.07
N LYS A 205 -11.45 21.84 15.91
CA LYS A 205 -11.22 22.13 17.33
C LYS A 205 -9.92 22.90 17.47
N VAL A 206 -10.00 24.19 17.77
CA VAL A 206 -8.83 25.02 18.06
C VAL A 206 -8.65 25.08 19.57
N LYS A 207 -7.49 24.63 20.06
CA LYS A 207 -7.07 24.87 21.44
C LYS A 207 -6.54 26.30 21.54
N THR A 208 -7.19 27.13 22.33
CA THR A 208 -6.67 28.45 22.72
C THR A 208 -6.25 28.42 24.19
N GLU A 209 -5.46 29.39 24.63
CA GLU A 209 -5.04 29.54 26.03
C GLU A 209 -6.22 29.68 27.03
N ILE A 210 -7.44 29.90 26.51
CA ILE A 210 -8.68 30.12 27.27
C ILE A 210 -9.64 28.91 27.17
N GLY A 211 -9.25 27.83 26.49
CA GLY A 211 -10.03 26.59 26.35
C GLY A 211 -10.14 26.05 24.92
N GLU A 212 -10.77 24.88 24.78
CA GLU A 212 -11.12 24.30 23.47
C GLU A 212 -12.34 25.02 22.89
N SER A 213 -12.16 25.71 21.75
CA SER A 213 -13.25 26.28 20.97
C SER A 213 -13.42 25.48 19.67
N GLU A 214 -14.62 24.95 19.44
CA GLU A 214 -14.99 24.25 18.22
C GLU A 214 -15.55 25.26 17.21
N PHE A 215 -14.82 25.50 16.12
CA PHE A 215 -15.28 26.30 14.99
C PHE A 215 -15.58 25.35 13.83
N VAL A 216 -16.78 25.43 13.28
CA VAL A 216 -17.13 24.70 12.06
C VAL A 216 -16.82 25.61 10.87
N ASP A 217 -15.77 25.27 10.12
CA ASP A 217 -15.46 25.93 8.85
C ASP A 217 -16.16 25.15 7.72
N GLU A 218 -17.30 25.67 7.24
CA GLU A 218 -18.01 25.07 6.11
C GLU A 218 -17.37 25.52 4.79
N TYR A 219 -16.82 24.57 4.02
CA TYR A 219 -16.35 24.85 2.66
C TYR A 219 -17.46 24.58 1.65
N VAL A 220 -17.81 25.60 0.88
CA VAL A 220 -18.84 25.54 -0.16
C VAL A 220 -18.19 25.50 -1.53
N GLU A 221 -18.52 24.44 -2.29
CA GLU A 221 -18.14 24.30 -3.69
C GLU A 221 -18.87 25.32 -4.56
N LEU A 222 -18.13 26.07 -5.39
CA LEU A 222 -18.72 26.91 -6.43
C LEU A 222 -19.49 26.04 -7.43
N GLY A 223 -20.78 26.33 -7.61
CA GLY A 223 -21.62 25.55 -8.51
C GLY A 223 -21.23 25.70 -9.99
N GLU A 224 -21.47 24.64 -10.75
CA GLU A 224 -21.27 24.61 -12.21
C GLU A 224 -22.14 25.64 -12.97
N VAL A 225 -23.07 26.30 -12.29
CA VAL A 225 -23.82 27.45 -12.84
C VAL A 225 -22.89 28.59 -13.27
N TYR A 226 -21.74 28.75 -12.62
CA TYR A 226 -20.72 29.73 -13.01
C TYR A 226 -19.86 29.28 -14.20
N SER A 227 -19.87 27.98 -14.51
CA SER A 227 -19.14 27.38 -15.64
C SER A 227 -19.91 27.44 -16.96
N LYS A 228 -21.22 27.76 -16.94
CA LYS A 228 -22.06 27.77 -18.14
C LYS A 228 -21.77 29.02 -18.97
N ALA A 229 -21.56 28.82 -20.28
CA ALA A 229 -21.54 29.92 -21.23
C ALA A 229 -22.87 30.67 -21.13
N ALA A 230 -22.81 31.90 -20.63
CA ALA A 230 -23.98 32.73 -20.43
C ALA A 230 -23.73 34.10 -21.05
N ASN A 231 -24.63 34.48 -21.96
CA ASN A 231 -24.69 35.83 -22.50
C ASN A 231 -25.57 36.65 -21.57
N PHE A 232 -24.96 37.50 -20.74
CA PHE A 232 -25.69 38.40 -19.87
C PHE A 232 -25.62 39.81 -20.43
N ALA A 233 -26.78 40.42 -20.65
CA ALA A 233 -26.88 41.76 -21.20
C ALA A 233 -26.01 41.93 -22.47
N GLY A 234 -25.99 40.92 -23.35
CA GLY A 234 -25.22 40.90 -24.59
C GLY A 234 -23.70 40.83 -24.45
N GLU A 235 -23.19 40.51 -23.26
CA GLU A 235 -21.76 40.32 -22.99
C GLU A 235 -21.49 38.85 -22.69
N SER A 236 -20.35 38.35 -23.17
CA SER A 236 -19.94 36.96 -23.02
C SER A 236 -18.56 36.89 -22.35
N ALA A 237 -18.37 35.91 -21.48
CA ALA A 237 -17.07 35.57 -20.92
C ALA A 237 -16.72 34.11 -21.25
N THR A 238 -15.45 33.83 -21.48
CA THR A 238 -14.96 32.44 -21.53
C THR A 238 -15.02 31.84 -20.12
N LYS A 239 -15.38 30.57 -20.01
CA LYS A 239 -15.50 29.83 -18.73
C LYS A 239 -14.25 30.03 -17.88
N GLU A 240 -13.07 29.86 -18.47
CA GLU A 240 -11.77 29.88 -17.77
C GLU A 240 -11.52 31.25 -17.13
N LYS A 241 -11.54 32.33 -17.92
CA LYS A 241 -11.28 33.69 -17.42
C LYS A 241 -12.27 34.15 -16.36
N PHE A 242 -13.53 33.73 -16.44
CA PHE A 242 -14.54 34.11 -15.47
C PHE A 242 -14.39 33.33 -14.16
N LEU A 243 -14.15 32.02 -14.22
CA LEU A 243 -13.90 31.21 -13.03
C LEU A 243 -12.61 31.63 -12.33
N ASP A 244 -11.53 31.93 -13.08
CA ASP A 244 -10.30 32.46 -12.51
C ASP A 244 -10.53 33.79 -11.79
N PHE A 245 -11.31 34.69 -12.41
CA PHE A 245 -11.68 35.95 -11.76
C PHE A 245 -12.50 35.69 -10.48
N LEU A 246 -13.50 34.82 -10.56
CA LEU A 246 -14.37 34.50 -9.43
C LEU A 246 -13.57 33.90 -8.28
N ALA A 247 -12.77 32.87 -8.54
CA ALA A 247 -11.95 32.17 -7.56
C ALA A 247 -10.99 33.10 -6.83
N ASN A 248 -10.32 34.00 -7.58
CA ASN A 248 -9.39 34.97 -7.00
C ASN A 248 -10.08 35.97 -6.05
N HIS A 249 -11.32 36.37 -6.33
CA HIS A 249 -12.02 37.38 -5.52
C HIS A 249 -12.90 36.79 -4.41
N THR A 250 -13.33 35.53 -4.52
CA THR A 250 -13.99 34.79 -3.43
C THR A 250 -12.99 34.12 -2.48
N GLY A 251 -11.71 34.01 -2.89
CA GLY A 251 -10.71 33.22 -2.16
C GLY A 251 -10.98 31.73 -2.24
N ALA A 252 -11.50 31.27 -3.39
CA ALA A 252 -11.74 29.85 -3.63
C ALA A 252 -10.42 29.06 -3.60
N LEU A 253 -10.39 27.99 -2.82
CA LEU A 253 -9.22 27.14 -2.65
C LEU A 253 -9.38 25.84 -3.45
N ASP A 254 -8.23 25.26 -3.79
CA ASP A 254 -8.09 23.90 -4.33
C ASP A 254 -6.92 23.20 -3.62
N LEU A 255 -6.78 21.89 -3.82
CA LEU A 255 -5.57 21.17 -3.41
C LEU A 255 -4.36 21.73 -4.18
N PRO A 256 -3.23 21.97 -3.48
CA PRO A 256 -2.87 21.41 -2.18
C PRO A 256 -3.02 22.42 -1.01
N TYR A 257 -3.81 23.47 -1.16
CA TYR A 257 -3.86 24.58 -0.20
C TYR A 257 -4.98 24.50 0.83
N ILE A 258 -5.80 23.45 0.77
CA ILE A 258 -6.92 23.21 1.70
C ILE A 258 -6.44 22.31 2.86
N PRO A 259 -6.70 22.64 4.13
CA PRO A 259 -6.44 21.73 5.24
C PRO A 259 -7.25 20.43 5.13
N PRO A 260 -6.64 19.25 5.33
CA PRO A 260 -7.34 17.97 5.25
C PRO A 260 -8.44 17.85 6.31
N PRO A 261 -9.63 17.29 5.97
CA PRO A 261 -10.65 16.95 6.96
C PRO A 261 -10.19 15.77 7.82
N ASN A 262 -10.73 15.63 9.04
CA ASN A 262 -10.50 14.45 9.87
C ASN A 262 -11.37 13.24 9.45
N THR A 263 -11.25 12.85 8.18
CA THR A 263 -12.00 11.77 7.54
C THR A 263 -11.02 10.90 6.75
N ALA A 264 -11.32 9.60 6.66
CA ALA A 264 -10.51 8.68 5.87
C ALA A 264 -10.60 9.02 4.37
N LEU A 265 -9.46 9.11 3.71
CA LEU A 265 -9.36 9.32 2.27
C LEU A 265 -9.70 8.00 1.55
N GLN A 266 -10.93 7.87 1.06
CA GLN A 266 -11.41 6.59 0.49
C GLN A 266 -10.59 6.12 -0.71
N VAL A 267 -10.11 7.05 -1.55
CA VAL A 267 -9.28 6.72 -2.71
C VAL A 267 -7.91 6.13 -2.31
N ALA A 268 -7.44 6.34 -1.08
CA ALA A 268 -6.22 5.71 -0.60
C ALA A 268 -6.37 4.19 -0.47
N TYR A 269 -7.59 3.67 -0.34
CA TYR A 269 -7.86 2.23 -0.33
C TYR A 269 -7.99 1.64 -1.74
N THR A 270 -7.93 2.48 -2.79
CA THR A 270 -7.95 2.05 -4.18
C THR A 270 -6.57 2.23 -4.83
N GLN A 271 -6.47 1.96 -6.14
CA GLN A 271 -5.24 2.08 -6.90
C GLN A 271 -5.10 3.51 -7.44
N LEU A 272 -4.22 4.31 -6.84
CA LEU A 272 -3.99 5.67 -7.32
C LEU A 272 -3.17 5.69 -8.61
N THR A 273 -3.59 6.57 -9.52
CA THR A 273 -2.75 6.94 -10.68
C THR A 273 -1.51 7.69 -10.21
N SER A 274 -0.47 7.74 -11.05
CA SER A 274 0.74 8.52 -10.78
C SER A 274 0.39 9.97 -10.40
N ASP A 275 -0.48 10.63 -11.18
CA ASP A 275 -0.82 12.04 -10.93
C ASP A 275 -1.56 12.25 -9.60
N GLN A 276 -2.46 11.33 -9.23
CA GLN A 276 -3.15 11.40 -7.93
C GLN A 276 -2.19 11.18 -6.76
N ALA A 277 -1.27 10.22 -6.88
CA ALA A 277 -0.27 9.96 -5.85
C ALA A 277 0.67 11.15 -5.64
N ILE A 278 1.15 11.77 -6.73
CA ILE A 278 1.98 12.97 -6.66
C ILE A 278 1.20 14.15 -6.07
N LEU A 279 -0.06 14.34 -6.48
CA LEU A 279 -0.93 15.37 -5.89
C LEU A 279 -1.15 15.18 -4.39
N LEU A 280 -1.32 13.93 -3.93
CA LEU A 280 -1.44 13.61 -2.50
C LEU A 280 -0.14 13.95 -1.75
N LEU A 281 1.02 13.63 -2.31
CA LEU A 281 2.31 13.92 -1.67
C LEU A 281 2.61 15.42 -1.67
N ASP A 282 2.32 16.13 -2.77
CA ASP A 282 2.36 17.61 -2.82
C ASP A 282 1.46 18.23 -1.75
N TRP A 283 0.28 17.66 -1.55
CA TRP A 283 -0.62 18.12 -0.51
C TRP A 283 -0.05 17.92 0.89
N ILE A 284 0.51 16.75 1.18
CA ILE A 284 1.19 16.46 2.44
C ILE A 284 2.36 17.45 2.65
N HIS A 285 3.18 17.67 1.62
CA HIS A 285 4.30 18.60 1.65
C HIS A 285 3.86 20.03 2.03
N ILE A 286 2.83 20.57 1.38
CA ILE A 286 2.32 21.92 1.67
C ILE A 286 1.77 22.02 3.10
N MET A 287 1.11 20.97 3.59
CA MET A 287 0.59 20.96 4.96
C MET A 287 1.73 20.97 6.00
N ILE A 288 2.77 20.15 5.80
CA ILE A 288 3.95 20.10 6.69
C ILE A 288 4.67 21.45 6.68
N THR A 289 4.97 22.01 5.51
CA THR A 289 5.68 23.30 5.38
C THR A 289 4.93 24.47 6.00
N LYS A 290 3.60 24.44 6.01
CA LYS A 290 2.76 25.44 6.69
C LYS A 290 2.57 25.16 8.19
N GLY A 291 3.11 24.07 8.73
CA GLY A 291 3.01 23.71 10.14
C GLY A 291 1.65 23.15 10.55
N TYR A 292 0.86 22.61 9.61
CA TYR A 292 -0.41 21.95 9.94
C TYR A 292 -0.18 20.55 10.50
N ASN A 293 -0.92 20.21 11.56
CA ASN A 293 -0.98 18.84 12.05
C ASN A 293 -1.92 18.00 11.19
N MET A 294 -1.45 16.83 10.77
CA MET A 294 -2.27 15.91 9.99
C MET A 294 -3.38 15.27 10.85
N PRO A 295 -4.65 15.31 10.42
CA PRO A 295 -5.74 14.66 11.14
C PRO A 295 -5.52 13.15 11.24
N PRO A 296 -5.79 12.52 12.41
CA PRO A 296 -5.50 11.10 12.62
C PRO A 296 -6.18 10.15 11.63
N ARG A 297 -7.47 10.35 11.33
CA ARG A 297 -8.20 9.46 10.41
C ARG A 297 -7.73 9.59 8.97
N PHE A 298 -7.32 10.81 8.58
CA PHE A 298 -6.77 11.09 7.26
C PHE A 298 -5.42 10.38 7.09
N ILE A 299 -4.47 10.63 8.00
CA ILE A 299 -3.13 10.04 7.89
C ILE A 299 -3.16 8.52 8.00
N GLU A 300 -3.99 7.95 8.89
CA GLU A 300 -4.15 6.50 9.03
C GLU A 300 -4.66 5.84 7.75
N SER A 301 -5.63 6.47 7.07
CA SER A 301 -6.14 5.95 5.79
C SER A 301 -5.07 5.93 4.70
N ILE A 302 -4.17 6.91 4.68
CA ILE A 302 -3.07 6.98 3.71
C ILE A 302 -2.02 5.92 4.02
N ARG A 303 -1.64 5.75 5.30
CA ARG A 303 -0.64 4.78 5.75
C ARG A 303 -1.04 3.33 5.51
N ASN A 304 -2.34 3.04 5.67
CA ASN A 304 -2.89 1.68 5.58
C ASN A 304 -3.54 1.36 4.22
N GLY A 305 -3.81 2.38 3.41
CA GLY A 305 -4.44 2.24 2.10
C GLY A 305 -3.48 1.66 1.04
N LYS A 306 -3.97 0.78 0.17
CA LYS A 306 -3.19 0.07 -0.87
C LYS A 306 -3.06 0.88 -2.16
N TRP A 307 -2.47 2.06 -2.09
CA TRP A 307 -2.40 2.98 -3.24
C TRP A 307 -1.02 3.14 -3.85
N VAL A 308 0.06 2.74 -3.17
CA VAL A 308 1.42 2.91 -3.69
C VAL A 308 1.70 1.80 -4.70
N LYS A 309 2.04 2.18 -5.93
CA LYS A 309 2.48 1.26 -6.97
C LYS A 309 3.91 0.81 -6.68
N THR A 310 4.07 -0.50 -6.66
CA THR A 310 5.34 -1.21 -6.51
C THR A 310 5.52 -2.17 -7.68
N HIS A 311 6.72 -2.73 -7.85
CA HIS A 311 6.96 -3.75 -8.89
C HIS A 311 6.09 -5.00 -8.71
N ARG A 312 5.62 -5.29 -7.49
CA ARG A 312 4.71 -6.39 -7.17
C ARG A 312 3.21 -6.05 -7.32
N GLY A 313 2.89 -4.79 -7.63
CA GLY A 313 1.52 -4.27 -7.68
C GLY A 313 1.27 -3.19 -6.62
N PHE A 314 0.03 -3.02 -6.18
CA PHE A 314 -0.32 -1.96 -5.24
C PHE A 314 -0.25 -2.41 -3.77
N SER A 315 0.45 -1.64 -2.95
CA SER A 315 0.73 -1.95 -1.54
C SER A 315 0.51 -0.73 -0.63
N PRO A 316 0.30 -0.93 0.69
CA PRO A 316 0.29 0.17 1.64
C PRO A 316 1.68 0.78 1.81
N PRO A 317 1.79 2.12 1.96
CA PRO A 317 3.08 2.79 2.14
C PRO A 317 3.93 2.18 3.26
N THR A 318 3.30 1.78 4.37
CA THR A 318 3.95 1.16 5.54
C THR A 318 4.68 -0.15 5.27
N HIS A 319 4.40 -0.78 4.13
CA HIS A 319 5.07 -1.99 3.68
C HIS A 319 6.07 -1.74 2.56
N CYS A 320 6.07 -0.55 1.96
CA CYS A 320 6.86 -0.22 0.78
C CYS A 320 8.29 0.20 1.15
N LEU A 321 9.20 -0.03 0.20
CA LEU A 321 10.58 0.40 0.27
C LEU A 321 10.87 1.38 -0.88
N LEU A 322 11.49 2.52 -0.59
CA LEU A 322 12.07 3.41 -1.59
C LEU A 322 13.59 3.20 -1.62
N CYS A 323 14.09 2.65 -2.72
CA CYS A 323 15.52 2.42 -2.92
C CYS A 323 16.15 3.53 -3.79
N ASN A 324 17.41 3.84 -3.50
CA ASN A 324 18.33 4.48 -4.43
C ASN A 324 19.21 3.41 -5.12
N GLU A 325 20.08 3.85 -6.02
CA GLU A 325 20.99 2.98 -6.79
C GLU A 325 21.85 2.06 -5.90
N THR A 326 22.27 2.53 -4.72
CA THR A 326 23.08 1.74 -3.77
C THR A 326 22.28 0.63 -3.11
N GLU A 327 21.06 0.93 -2.65
CA GLU A 327 20.18 -0.09 -2.05
C GLU A 327 19.72 -1.10 -3.10
N GLU A 328 19.38 -0.65 -4.32
CA GLU A 328 19.05 -1.55 -5.43
C GLU A 328 20.21 -2.47 -5.76
N SER A 329 21.44 -1.94 -5.86
CA SER A 329 22.64 -2.76 -6.11
C SER A 329 22.85 -3.80 -5.01
N THR A 330 22.72 -3.41 -3.74
CA THR A 330 22.85 -4.32 -2.59
C THR A 330 21.82 -5.44 -2.64
N LEU A 331 20.59 -5.11 -3.01
CA LEU A 331 19.50 -6.06 -3.13
C LEU A 331 19.69 -7.00 -4.33
N LEU A 332 20.19 -6.49 -5.46
CA LEU A 332 20.53 -7.28 -6.64
C LEU A 332 21.65 -8.28 -6.36
N GLU A 333 22.66 -7.91 -5.56
CA GLU A 333 23.67 -8.85 -5.06
C GLU A 333 23.04 -9.99 -4.25
N MET A 334 21.96 -9.71 -3.52
CA MET A 334 21.18 -10.72 -2.78
C MET A 334 20.18 -11.49 -3.66
N GLY A 335 19.97 -11.13 -4.93
CA GLY A 335 19.13 -11.85 -5.91
C GLY A 335 18.15 -10.98 -6.69
N ASP A 336 17.35 -11.60 -7.58
CA ASP A 336 16.22 -10.90 -8.20
C ASP A 336 15.07 -10.78 -7.19
N ILE A 337 14.96 -9.60 -6.63
CA ILE A 337 14.11 -9.29 -5.48
C ILE A 337 12.88 -8.45 -5.85
N HIS A 338 12.76 -8.00 -7.11
CA HIS A 338 11.65 -7.14 -7.54
C HIS A 338 10.29 -7.83 -7.41
N GLN A 339 10.27 -9.18 -7.40
CA GLN A 339 9.08 -9.98 -7.14
C GLN A 339 8.83 -10.27 -5.65
N LEU A 340 9.89 -10.23 -4.83
CA LEU A 340 9.83 -10.57 -3.40
C LEU A 340 9.42 -9.38 -2.54
N PHE A 341 9.88 -8.17 -2.89
CA PHE A 341 9.68 -6.97 -2.09
C PHE A 341 8.77 -5.93 -2.77
N PRO A 342 7.92 -5.24 -2.01
CA PRO A 342 7.09 -4.14 -2.50
C PRO A 342 7.94 -2.85 -2.68
N ILE A 343 8.92 -2.88 -3.59
CA ILE A 343 9.75 -1.72 -3.94
C ILE A 343 8.94 -0.78 -4.83
N ILE A 344 8.96 0.52 -4.50
CA ILE A 344 8.24 1.55 -5.24
C ILE A 344 8.68 1.57 -6.70
N ASP A 345 7.69 1.51 -7.59
CA ASP A 345 7.87 1.50 -9.04
C ASP A 345 8.17 2.93 -9.53
N GLN A 346 9.44 3.33 -9.55
CA GLN A 346 9.82 4.71 -9.87
C GLN A 346 9.49 5.10 -11.31
N GLU A 347 9.48 4.14 -12.24
CA GLU A 347 9.11 4.35 -13.63
C GLU A 347 7.63 4.72 -13.77
N PHE A 348 6.74 4.03 -13.03
CA PHE A 348 5.32 4.39 -12.99
C PHE A 348 5.10 5.85 -12.55
N TYR A 349 5.94 6.36 -11.65
CA TYR A 349 5.88 7.75 -11.16
C TYR A 349 6.74 8.74 -11.96
N MET A 350 7.37 8.30 -13.06
CA MET A 350 8.28 9.11 -13.88
C MET A 350 9.39 9.76 -13.04
N GLY A 351 9.87 9.05 -12.00
CA GLY A 351 10.87 9.52 -11.04
C GLY A 351 10.40 10.63 -10.08
N LYS A 352 9.20 11.20 -10.25
CA LYS A 352 8.72 12.35 -9.45
C LYS A 352 8.55 12.03 -7.98
N ILE A 353 8.20 10.78 -7.65
CA ILE A 353 7.93 10.34 -6.28
C ILE A 353 9.16 10.49 -5.37
N THR A 354 10.37 10.40 -5.92
CA THR A 354 11.64 10.54 -5.16
C THR A 354 11.86 11.92 -4.57
N LYS A 355 11.11 12.93 -5.01
CA LYS A 355 11.17 14.30 -4.47
C LYS A 355 10.50 14.42 -3.10
N PHE A 356 9.68 13.44 -2.72
CA PHE A 356 8.82 13.48 -1.53
C PHE A 356 9.33 12.56 -0.41
N LYS A 357 10.65 12.51 -0.19
CA LYS A 357 11.24 11.53 0.77
C LYS A 357 10.67 11.72 2.18
N ASP A 358 10.60 12.95 2.65
CA ASP A 358 10.13 13.28 4.00
C ASP A 358 8.63 12.92 4.16
N GLU A 359 7.83 13.17 3.12
CA GLU A 359 6.40 12.84 3.11
C GLU A 359 6.17 11.32 3.06
N LEU A 360 6.97 10.61 2.26
CA LEU A 360 6.94 9.15 2.15
C LEU A 360 7.33 8.50 3.49
N GLU A 361 8.38 9.00 4.14
CA GLU A 361 8.79 8.56 5.48
C GLU A 361 7.69 8.86 6.52
N LEU A 362 7.06 10.05 6.46
CA LEU A 362 5.93 10.40 7.32
C LEU A 362 4.76 9.41 7.18
N ILE A 363 4.48 8.91 5.98
CA ILE A 363 3.43 7.90 5.76
C ILE A 363 3.93 6.45 5.94
N GLY A 364 5.16 6.26 6.40
CA GLY A 364 5.70 4.97 6.83
C GLY A 364 6.42 4.16 5.75
N VAL A 365 6.71 4.77 4.58
CA VAL A 365 7.61 4.14 3.60
C VAL A 365 8.99 3.98 4.22
N GLN A 366 9.56 2.80 4.05
CA GLN A 366 10.91 2.51 4.50
C GLN A 366 11.90 3.17 3.55
N ILE A 367 12.81 4.00 4.08
CA ILE A 367 13.83 4.70 3.30
C ILE A 367 15.18 4.47 3.96
N GLY A 368 16.20 4.20 3.15
CA GLY A 368 17.57 3.99 3.60
C GLY A 368 17.90 2.56 4.00
N SER A 369 19.21 2.29 4.10
CA SER A 369 19.74 0.94 4.29
C SER A 369 19.28 0.27 5.59
N GLU A 370 19.30 0.97 6.72
CA GLU A 370 18.91 0.38 8.01
C GLU A 370 17.45 -0.11 8.00
N ASN A 371 16.54 0.74 7.51
CA ASN A 371 15.11 0.41 7.38
C ASN A 371 14.89 -0.73 6.36
N MET A 372 15.65 -0.75 5.27
CA MET A 372 15.66 -1.87 4.31
C MET A 372 16.01 -3.19 5.00
N TYR A 373 17.10 -3.24 5.78
CA TYR A 373 17.51 -4.46 6.50
C TYR A 373 16.45 -4.91 7.51
N GLN A 374 15.86 -3.98 8.26
CA GLN A 374 14.78 -4.30 9.20
C GLN A 374 13.54 -4.87 8.50
N LEU A 375 13.15 -4.32 7.36
CA LEU A 375 12.04 -4.84 6.56
C LEU A 375 12.33 -6.25 6.03
N ILE A 376 13.55 -6.49 5.53
CA ILE A 376 13.99 -7.81 5.07
C ILE A 376 13.91 -8.83 6.21
N ILE A 377 14.48 -8.51 7.38
CA ILE A 377 14.43 -9.37 8.56
C ILE A 377 12.98 -9.71 8.91
N LYS A 378 12.11 -8.71 9.01
CA LYS A 378 10.69 -8.92 9.35
C LYS A 378 9.98 -9.83 8.34
N LEU A 379 10.24 -9.65 7.05
CA LEU A 379 9.64 -10.47 5.99
C LEU A 379 10.19 -11.91 6.03
N LEU A 380 11.50 -12.08 6.23
CA LEU A 380 12.13 -13.38 6.36
C LEU A 380 11.64 -14.15 7.59
N GLU A 381 11.54 -13.50 8.74
CA GLU A 381 10.99 -14.09 9.97
C GLU A 381 9.54 -14.55 9.78
N ALA A 382 8.70 -13.71 9.17
CA ALA A 382 7.31 -14.06 8.89
C ALA A 382 7.20 -15.27 7.95
N ASN A 383 8.03 -15.34 6.91
CA ASN A 383 8.06 -16.48 6.00
C ASN A 383 8.68 -17.73 6.65
N ALA A 384 9.66 -17.57 7.56
CA ALA A 384 10.34 -18.67 8.24
C ALA A 384 9.40 -19.48 9.15
N LEU A 385 8.34 -18.85 9.66
CA LEU A 385 7.28 -19.50 10.43
C LEU A 385 6.36 -20.40 9.57
N SER A 386 6.47 -20.32 8.25
CA SER A 386 5.59 -20.99 7.28
C SER A 386 6.37 -21.84 6.27
N SER A 387 5.65 -22.51 5.36
CA SER A 387 6.25 -23.24 4.24
C SER A 387 6.80 -22.26 3.19
N MET A 388 8.07 -21.88 3.37
CA MET A 388 8.74 -20.93 2.52
C MET A 388 8.94 -21.47 1.10
N GLY A 389 8.54 -20.69 0.09
CA GLY A 389 8.80 -21.02 -1.31
C GLY A 389 10.31 -21.04 -1.63
N ARG A 390 10.67 -21.73 -2.72
CA ARG A 390 12.07 -21.87 -3.17
C ARG A 390 12.84 -20.55 -3.22
N GLU A 391 12.24 -19.52 -3.81
CA GLU A 391 12.88 -18.21 -4.01
C GLU A 391 13.20 -17.52 -2.68
N TRP A 392 12.26 -17.57 -1.72
CA TRP A 392 12.46 -17.02 -0.39
C TRP A 392 13.55 -17.75 0.39
N ALA A 393 13.64 -19.07 0.25
CA ALA A 393 14.68 -19.89 0.90
C ALA A 393 16.08 -19.56 0.36
N ILE A 394 16.21 -19.40 -0.96
CA ILE A 394 17.48 -19.00 -1.58
C ILE A 394 17.84 -17.57 -1.17
N PHE A 395 16.86 -16.65 -1.18
CA PHE A 395 17.07 -15.27 -0.77
C PHE A 395 17.49 -15.17 0.70
N LEU A 396 16.87 -15.94 1.60
CA LEU A 396 17.26 -16.06 3.01
C LEU A 396 18.74 -16.44 3.14
N LEU A 397 19.21 -17.44 2.41
CA LEU A 397 20.60 -17.91 2.47
C LEU A 397 21.58 -16.84 1.95
N LYS A 398 21.25 -16.18 0.84
CA LYS A 398 22.03 -15.04 0.32
C LYS A 398 22.06 -13.88 1.32
N PHE A 399 20.94 -13.59 1.97
CA PHE A 399 20.85 -12.57 3.02
C PHE A 399 21.72 -12.92 4.23
N VAL A 400 21.71 -14.19 4.67
CA VAL A 400 22.58 -14.67 5.77
C VAL A 400 24.05 -14.54 5.40
N ARG A 401 24.43 -14.94 4.18
CA ARG A 401 25.79 -14.74 3.66
C ARG A 401 26.22 -13.28 3.72
N HIS A 402 25.40 -12.40 3.14
CA HIS A 402 25.69 -10.97 3.09
C HIS A 402 25.78 -10.36 4.49
N SER A 403 24.83 -10.70 5.36
CA SER A 403 24.77 -10.20 6.74
C SER A 403 25.93 -10.72 7.59
N LYS A 404 26.44 -11.94 7.31
CA LYS A 404 27.62 -12.50 7.97
C LYS A 404 28.87 -11.69 7.62
N VAL A 405 29.08 -11.39 6.33
CA VAL A 405 30.22 -10.59 5.85
C VAL A 405 30.21 -9.19 6.45
N ASN A 406 29.03 -8.59 6.59
CA ASN A 406 28.87 -7.23 7.09
C ASN A 406 28.60 -7.13 8.61
N HIS A 407 28.73 -8.24 9.36
CA HIS A 407 28.49 -8.30 10.82
C HIS A 407 27.09 -7.81 11.28
N MET A 408 26.05 -8.02 10.46
CA MET A 408 24.67 -7.56 10.71
C MET A 408 23.71 -8.66 11.20
N LEU A 409 24.22 -9.85 11.51
CA LEU A 409 23.37 -10.95 11.99
C LEU A 409 22.92 -10.73 13.44
N ASN A 410 21.62 -10.56 13.65
CA ASN A 410 20.99 -10.48 14.97
C ASN A 410 20.69 -11.89 15.52
N GLN A 411 20.93 -12.11 16.81
CA GLN A 411 20.63 -13.39 17.50
C GLN A 411 19.14 -13.77 17.45
N ASN A 412 18.23 -12.80 17.57
CA ASN A 412 16.78 -13.04 17.51
C ASN A 412 16.36 -13.53 16.13
N PHE A 413 16.85 -12.88 15.08
CA PHE A 413 16.62 -13.30 13.69
C PHE A 413 17.15 -14.72 13.45
N MET A 414 18.40 -14.98 13.85
CA MET A 414 19.00 -16.31 13.70
C MET A 414 18.19 -17.38 14.44
N LYS A 415 17.72 -17.09 15.65
CA LYS A 415 16.87 -18.00 16.40
C LYS A 415 15.56 -18.28 15.66
N ALA A 416 14.86 -17.24 15.19
CA ALA A 416 13.60 -17.38 14.46
C ALA A 416 13.75 -18.24 13.20
N VAL A 417 14.83 -18.03 12.42
CA VAL A 417 15.09 -18.80 11.20
C VAL A 417 15.49 -20.25 11.50
N ARG A 418 16.24 -20.50 12.57
CA ARG A 418 16.66 -21.85 12.98
C ARG A 418 15.50 -22.69 13.52
N GLU A 419 14.57 -22.06 14.22
CA GLU A 419 13.38 -22.70 14.80
C GLU A 419 12.20 -22.75 13.82
N GLY A 420 12.25 -21.98 12.74
CA GLY A 420 11.22 -21.93 11.70
C GLY A 420 11.20 -23.16 10.79
N LYS A 421 10.01 -23.60 10.37
CA LYS A 421 9.80 -24.78 9.51
C LYS A 421 9.74 -24.38 8.03
N TRP A 422 10.81 -23.77 7.53
CA TRP A 422 10.85 -23.24 6.16
C TRP A 422 11.64 -24.10 5.18
N LEU A 423 12.50 -25.00 5.68
CA LEU A 423 13.39 -25.79 4.84
C LEU A 423 12.63 -27.00 4.27
N LYS A 424 12.55 -27.10 2.95
CA LYS A 424 11.90 -28.20 2.25
C LYS A 424 12.81 -29.43 2.23
N THR A 425 12.28 -30.52 2.73
CA THR A 425 12.92 -31.83 2.80
C THR A 425 12.01 -32.90 2.19
N ASN A 426 12.55 -34.10 2.05
CA ASN A 426 11.79 -35.31 1.70
C ASN A 426 10.62 -35.59 2.66
N CYS A 427 10.68 -35.10 3.91
CA CYS A 427 9.66 -35.27 4.94
C CYS A 427 8.71 -34.06 5.08
N GLY A 428 8.69 -33.17 4.09
CA GLY A 428 7.88 -31.95 4.12
C GLY A 428 8.71 -30.73 4.49
N TYR A 429 8.12 -29.78 5.22
CA TYR A 429 8.82 -28.57 5.66
C TYR A 429 9.30 -28.74 7.10
N ASN A 430 10.60 -28.61 7.31
CA ASN A 430 11.29 -28.89 8.57
C ASN A 430 12.13 -27.69 9.02
N THR A 431 12.55 -27.74 10.29
CA THR A 431 13.53 -26.80 10.83
C THR A 431 14.90 -27.09 10.26
N PRO A 432 15.73 -26.06 9.98
CA PRO A 432 17.13 -26.26 9.63
C PRO A 432 17.88 -27.14 10.64
N VAL A 433 17.63 -26.92 11.93
CA VAL A 433 18.20 -27.73 13.02
C VAL A 433 17.71 -29.17 12.91
N GLY A 434 18.67 -30.09 12.76
CA GLY A 434 18.43 -31.53 12.62
C GLY A 434 18.12 -31.98 11.19
N SER A 435 18.02 -31.05 10.23
CA SER A 435 17.97 -31.38 8.81
C SER A 435 19.35 -31.68 8.26
N ILE A 436 19.39 -32.47 7.18
CA ILE A 436 20.63 -32.98 6.61
C ILE A 436 20.79 -32.49 5.18
N PHE A 437 21.98 -31.99 4.89
CA PHE A 437 22.43 -31.71 3.54
C PHE A 437 23.38 -32.82 3.07
N LEU A 438 22.98 -33.59 2.06
CA LEU A 438 23.75 -34.71 1.53
C LEU A 438 24.08 -34.48 0.06
N ILE A 439 25.35 -34.72 -0.28
CA ILE A 439 25.86 -34.69 -1.65
C ILE A 439 25.89 -36.13 -2.23
N SER A 440 25.98 -37.17 -1.39
CA SER A 440 25.97 -38.59 -1.75
C SER A 440 25.21 -39.43 -0.70
N ASP A 441 24.82 -40.65 -1.06
CA ASP A 441 24.29 -41.67 -0.13
C ASP A 441 22.90 -41.41 0.48
N ALA A 442 22.13 -40.47 -0.08
CA ALA A 442 20.79 -40.14 0.39
C ALA A 442 19.85 -41.35 0.44
N GLU A 443 19.86 -42.22 -0.58
CA GLU A 443 19.00 -43.40 -0.63
C GLU A 443 19.34 -44.42 0.46
N ALA A 444 20.63 -44.65 0.72
CA ALA A 444 21.09 -45.53 1.80
C ALA A 444 20.68 -45.00 3.18
N ILE A 445 20.80 -43.69 3.40
CA ILE A 445 20.41 -43.03 4.66
C ILE A 445 18.90 -43.15 4.89
N LEU A 446 18.10 -42.87 3.86
CA LEU A 446 16.64 -42.91 3.96
C LEU A 446 16.07 -44.32 4.14
N GLN A 447 16.82 -45.36 3.77
CA GLN A 447 16.43 -46.74 4.03
C GLN A 447 16.60 -47.16 5.50
N ILE A 448 17.52 -46.53 6.25
CA ILE A 448 17.90 -46.97 7.61
C ILE A 448 17.58 -45.95 8.70
N ALA A 449 17.19 -44.73 8.34
CA ALA A 449 16.82 -43.69 9.28
C ALA A 449 15.76 -42.75 8.68
N SER A 450 14.78 -42.38 9.51
CA SER A 450 13.78 -41.38 9.13
C SER A 450 14.33 -39.99 9.42
N LEU A 451 15.05 -39.43 8.45
CA LEU A 451 15.75 -38.15 8.59
C LEU A 451 15.26 -37.12 7.56
N PRO A 452 15.14 -35.84 7.96
CA PRO A 452 14.76 -34.77 7.05
C PRO A 452 15.96 -34.38 6.17
N VAL A 453 16.03 -34.95 4.96
CA VAL A 453 17.07 -34.67 3.95
C VAL A 453 16.56 -33.59 3.01
N ILE A 454 17.37 -32.56 2.76
CA ILE A 454 17.02 -31.44 1.88
C ILE A 454 16.60 -31.93 0.50
N ASP A 455 15.46 -31.42 0.01
CA ASP A 455 14.92 -31.74 -1.30
C ASP A 455 15.66 -30.96 -2.39
N GLN A 456 16.77 -31.54 -2.85
CA GLN A 456 17.62 -30.94 -3.88
C GLN A 456 16.89 -30.72 -5.21
N ALA A 457 15.90 -31.54 -5.53
CA ALA A 457 15.10 -31.39 -6.75
C ALA A 457 14.20 -30.15 -6.66
N PHE A 458 13.57 -29.91 -5.50
CA PHE A 458 12.79 -28.69 -5.26
C PHE A 458 13.63 -27.42 -5.37
N TYR A 459 14.88 -27.46 -4.91
CA TYR A 459 15.81 -26.32 -4.96
C TYR A 459 16.66 -26.23 -6.23
N GLU A 460 16.44 -27.11 -7.22
CA GLU A 460 17.19 -27.15 -8.49
C GLU A 460 18.72 -27.21 -8.28
N GLY A 461 19.18 -27.87 -7.22
CA GLY A 461 20.61 -27.98 -6.88
C GLY A 461 21.28 -26.69 -6.40
N GLN A 462 20.55 -25.58 -6.24
CA GLN A 462 21.14 -24.29 -5.82
C GLN A 462 21.67 -24.31 -4.37
N MET A 463 21.22 -25.27 -3.55
CA MET A 463 21.63 -25.40 -2.15
C MET A 463 23.12 -25.73 -1.98
N ASP A 464 23.74 -26.33 -2.99
CA ASP A 464 25.17 -26.65 -3.00
C ASP A 464 26.05 -25.42 -2.82
N CYS A 465 25.59 -24.27 -3.31
CA CYS A 465 26.29 -23.01 -3.15
C CYS A 465 26.24 -22.47 -1.72
N PHE A 466 25.42 -23.00 -0.81
CA PHE A 466 25.11 -22.42 0.51
C PHE A 466 25.46 -23.31 1.71
N ALA A 467 26.40 -24.25 1.55
CA ALA A 467 26.76 -25.19 2.62
C ALA A 467 27.17 -24.50 3.93
N ASP A 468 27.93 -23.40 3.87
CA ASP A 468 28.36 -22.65 5.06
C ASP A 468 27.18 -21.96 5.77
N GLU A 469 26.24 -21.40 5.00
CA GLU A 469 25.04 -20.76 5.54
C GLU A 469 24.08 -21.79 6.13
N LEU A 470 23.90 -22.92 5.46
CA LEU A 470 23.09 -24.04 5.95
C LEU A 470 23.65 -24.57 7.27
N ASN A 471 24.97 -24.78 7.36
CA ASN A 471 25.63 -25.18 8.59
C ASN A 471 25.48 -24.12 9.70
N LEU A 472 25.59 -22.83 9.35
CA LEU A 472 25.34 -21.74 10.29
C LEU A 472 23.89 -21.72 10.78
N LEU A 473 22.92 -22.18 10.00
CA LEU A 473 21.53 -22.33 10.40
C LEU A 473 21.24 -23.66 11.11
N GLY A 474 22.25 -24.50 11.34
CA GLY A 474 22.11 -25.76 12.09
C GLY A 474 21.73 -26.97 11.25
N VAL A 475 21.77 -26.86 9.92
CA VAL A 475 21.71 -28.02 9.03
C VAL A 475 23.02 -28.79 9.16
N VAL A 476 22.92 -30.10 9.30
CA VAL A 476 24.08 -30.96 9.39
C VAL A 476 24.64 -31.21 7.99
N VAL A 477 25.86 -30.73 7.77
CA VAL A 477 26.60 -30.86 6.51
C VAL A 477 27.81 -31.81 6.64
N ASP A 478 28.28 -32.07 7.86
CA ASP A 478 29.46 -32.88 8.11
C ASP A 478 29.10 -34.36 8.38
N ARG A 479 30.00 -35.27 7.97
CA ARG A 479 29.77 -36.72 8.07
C ARG A 479 29.58 -37.20 9.51
N GLU A 480 30.26 -36.60 10.48
CA GLU A 480 30.18 -37.05 11.88
C GLU A 480 28.79 -36.75 12.47
N GLY A 481 28.27 -35.55 12.22
CA GLY A 481 26.92 -35.16 12.59
C GLY A 481 25.86 -36.04 11.92
N VAL A 482 26.05 -36.38 10.63
CA VAL A 482 25.15 -37.29 9.91
C VAL A 482 25.08 -38.65 10.60
N PHE A 483 26.23 -39.25 10.95
CA PHE A 483 26.25 -40.53 11.63
C PHE A 483 25.54 -40.49 13.00
N ARG A 484 25.69 -39.40 13.77
CA ARG A 484 24.98 -39.25 15.05
C ARG A 484 23.47 -39.17 14.84
N LEU A 485 23.00 -38.37 13.88
CA LEU A 485 21.58 -38.27 13.56
C LEU A 485 20.99 -39.61 13.10
N ILE A 486 21.75 -40.41 12.34
CA ILE A 486 21.36 -41.77 11.95
C ILE A 486 21.18 -42.67 13.17
N LEU A 487 22.06 -42.59 14.18
CA LEU A 487 21.89 -43.40 15.40
C LEU A 487 20.63 -43.02 16.19
N ASP A 488 20.37 -41.72 16.33
CA ASP A 488 19.24 -41.21 17.11
C ASP A 488 17.89 -41.51 16.46
N ASN A 489 17.86 -41.58 15.12
CA ASN A 489 16.64 -41.80 14.33
C ASN A 489 16.65 -43.14 13.56
N PHE A 490 17.45 -44.10 14.06
CA PHE A 490 17.64 -45.39 13.40
C PHE A 490 16.31 -46.16 13.33
N GLN A 491 15.88 -46.49 12.11
CA GLN A 491 14.64 -47.21 11.85
C GLN A 491 14.85 -48.18 10.70
N PHE A 492 14.73 -49.48 10.99
CA PHE A 492 14.74 -50.49 9.93
C PHE A 492 13.46 -50.44 9.10
N PRO A 493 13.54 -50.77 7.80
CA PRO A 493 12.36 -50.98 6.98
C PRO A 493 11.58 -52.19 7.50
N GLU A 494 10.26 -52.20 7.26
CA GLU A 494 9.38 -53.31 7.67
C GLU A 494 9.84 -54.64 7.06
N GLU A 495 10.36 -54.60 5.83
CA GLU A 495 10.95 -55.75 5.17
C GLU A 495 12.48 -55.63 5.10
N LEU A 496 13.19 -56.35 5.97
CA LEU A 496 14.66 -56.29 6.06
C LEU A 496 15.38 -56.81 4.81
N SER A 497 14.69 -57.54 3.93
CA SER A 497 15.24 -58.06 2.67
C SER A 497 15.54 -56.95 1.65
N THR A 498 14.94 -55.76 1.81
CA THR A 498 15.07 -54.63 0.89
C THR A 498 16.30 -53.77 1.15
N LEU A 499 17.04 -54.04 2.25
CA LEU A 499 18.27 -53.30 2.57
C LEU A 499 19.30 -53.48 1.45
N THR A 500 19.71 -52.37 0.86
CA THR A 500 20.74 -52.38 -0.18
C THR A 500 22.13 -52.64 0.42
N ARG A 501 23.06 -53.00 -0.47
CA ARG A 501 24.49 -53.10 -0.13
C ARG A 501 24.96 -51.81 0.55
N ASP A 502 24.65 -50.66 -0.03
CA ASP A 502 25.14 -49.36 0.43
C ASP A 502 24.59 -48.98 1.81
N SER A 503 23.31 -49.30 2.09
CA SER A 503 22.72 -49.16 3.43
C SER A 503 23.47 -49.96 4.50
N ILE A 504 23.93 -51.17 4.16
CA ILE A 504 24.67 -52.03 5.08
C ILE A 504 26.08 -51.51 5.31
N PHE A 505 26.77 -51.06 4.26
CA PHE A 505 28.07 -50.42 4.41
C PHE A 505 27.97 -49.14 5.23
N LEU A 506 26.91 -48.35 5.07
CA LEU A 506 26.65 -47.15 5.87
C LEU A 506 26.46 -47.48 7.36
N ILE A 507 25.73 -48.57 7.69
CA ILE A 507 25.62 -49.05 9.09
C ILE A 507 27.00 -49.40 9.65
N LEU A 508 27.83 -50.10 8.88
CA LEU A 508 29.18 -50.49 9.29
C LEU A 508 30.10 -49.27 9.45
N ASP A 509 29.98 -48.26 8.58
CA ASP A 509 30.68 -46.99 8.70
C ASP A 509 30.26 -46.23 9.97
N CYS A 510 28.96 -46.17 10.29
CA CYS A 510 28.47 -45.60 11.54
C CYS A 510 29.12 -46.28 12.76
N ILE A 511 29.20 -47.62 12.77
CA ILE A 511 29.82 -48.39 13.86
C ILE A 511 31.32 -48.10 13.95
N LYS A 512 32.01 -48.09 12.81
CA LYS A 512 33.44 -47.82 12.71
C LYS A 512 33.81 -46.43 13.22
N HIS A 513 33.02 -45.42 12.85
CA HIS A 513 33.31 -44.02 13.18
C HIS A 513 32.86 -43.62 14.58
N LEU A 514 31.72 -44.12 15.06
CA LEU A 514 31.14 -43.71 16.35
C LEU A 514 31.51 -44.64 17.52
N GLY A 515 32.01 -45.84 17.23
CA GLY A 515 32.51 -46.78 18.23
C GLY A 515 31.51 -47.05 19.36
N PRO A 516 31.83 -46.73 20.64
CA PRO A 516 30.94 -46.99 21.78
C PRO A 516 29.56 -46.32 21.68
N ALA A 517 29.44 -45.17 21.01
CA ALA A 517 28.17 -44.46 20.88
C ALA A 517 27.14 -45.25 20.04
N ALA A 518 27.59 -46.14 19.16
CA ALA A 518 26.72 -47.01 18.37
C ALA A 518 26.11 -48.19 19.17
N PHE A 519 26.45 -48.36 20.45
CA PHE A 519 26.06 -49.54 21.24
C PHE A 519 24.55 -49.81 21.28
N GLY A 520 23.73 -48.76 21.39
CA GLY A 520 22.26 -48.91 21.41
C GLY A 520 21.71 -49.45 20.09
N VAL A 521 22.24 -48.99 18.95
CA VAL A 521 21.88 -49.48 17.62
C VAL A 521 22.47 -50.88 17.39
N LEU A 522 23.72 -51.12 17.82
CA LEU A 522 24.34 -52.44 17.79
C LEU A 522 23.45 -53.50 18.46
N GLN A 523 22.86 -53.23 19.63
CA GLN A 523 21.95 -54.22 20.24
C GLN A 523 20.71 -54.52 19.39
N LYS A 524 20.13 -53.50 18.75
CA LYS A 524 18.94 -53.66 17.90
C LYS A 524 19.23 -54.46 16.64
N ILE A 525 20.38 -54.24 15.99
CA ILE A 525 20.67 -54.82 14.68
C ILE A 525 21.18 -56.27 14.74
N ARG A 526 21.67 -56.74 15.89
CA ARG A 526 22.32 -58.05 16.01
C ARG A 526 21.37 -59.24 15.97
N GLU A 527 20.15 -59.04 16.43
CA GLU A 527 19.13 -60.09 16.55
C GLU A 527 18.10 -60.04 15.40
N LEU A 528 18.30 -59.16 14.42
CA LEU A 528 17.39 -58.99 13.28
C LEU A 528 17.93 -59.68 12.02
N PRO A 529 17.10 -60.41 11.26
CA PRO A 529 17.56 -61.21 10.12
C PRO A 529 17.70 -60.37 8.84
N TRP A 530 18.70 -59.51 8.78
CA TRP A 530 18.97 -58.64 7.61
C TRP A 530 20.19 -59.04 6.79
N MET A 531 21.03 -59.96 7.26
CA MET A 531 22.28 -60.31 6.57
C MET A 531 22.03 -61.42 5.54
N LYS A 532 22.31 -61.16 4.26
CA LYS A 532 22.14 -62.13 3.17
C LYS A 532 23.22 -63.20 3.22
N THR A 533 22.80 -64.46 3.24
CA THR A 533 23.68 -65.62 3.30
C THR A 533 23.34 -66.65 2.23
N SER A 534 24.17 -67.69 2.13
CA SER A 534 23.89 -68.92 1.36
C SER A 534 22.58 -69.62 1.73
N SER A 535 21.99 -69.27 2.88
CA SER A 535 20.78 -69.88 3.44
C SER A 535 19.67 -68.86 3.69
N GLY A 536 19.58 -67.83 2.84
CA GLY A 536 18.62 -66.74 2.96
C GLY A 536 19.10 -65.62 3.90
N PHE A 537 18.17 -64.76 4.35
CA PHE A 537 18.48 -63.69 5.29
C PHE A 537 18.52 -64.21 6.73
N LYS A 538 19.60 -63.89 7.45
CA LYS A 538 19.89 -64.39 8.81
C LYS A 538 20.37 -63.27 9.73
N CYS A 539 20.25 -63.50 11.04
CA CYS A 539 20.73 -62.56 12.05
C CYS A 539 22.26 -62.53 12.04
N PRO A 540 22.91 -61.36 12.19
CA PRO A 540 24.37 -61.28 12.24
C PRO A 540 25.02 -62.29 13.20
N THR A 541 24.42 -62.52 14.37
CA THR A 541 24.86 -63.49 15.39
C THR A 541 24.88 -64.94 14.92
N GLU A 542 24.11 -65.27 13.89
CA GLU A 542 24.02 -66.61 13.30
C GLU A 542 24.88 -66.74 12.05
N THR A 543 25.53 -65.69 11.57
CA THR A 543 26.22 -65.68 10.27
C THR A 543 27.73 -65.85 10.37
N LEU A 544 28.32 -66.38 9.28
CA LEU A 544 29.75 -66.62 9.15
C LEU A 544 30.36 -65.78 8.01
N LEU A 545 31.42 -65.03 8.31
CA LEU A 545 32.20 -64.33 7.28
C LEU A 545 33.01 -65.36 6.44
N PRO A 546 32.92 -65.32 5.10
CA PRO A 546 33.59 -66.30 4.25
C PRO A 546 35.11 -66.26 4.42
N ASN A 547 35.71 -67.43 4.57
CA ASN A 547 37.15 -67.60 4.67
C ASN A 547 37.54 -68.98 4.12
N HIS A 548 38.61 -69.04 3.32
CA HIS A 548 39.16 -70.28 2.80
C HIS A 548 39.50 -71.28 3.91
N LYS A 549 39.82 -70.80 5.12
CA LYS A 549 40.09 -71.61 6.31
C LYS A 549 38.90 -72.46 6.78
N TRP A 550 37.67 -72.08 6.39
CA TRP A 550 36.43 -72.77 6.76
C TRP A 550 36.03 -73.88 5.78
N GLY A 551 36.70 -74.01 4.62
CA GLY A 551 36.26 -74.90 3.53
C GLY A 551 36.07 -76.38 3.92
N HIS A 552 36.83 -76.88 4.91
CA HIS A 552 36.65 -78.24 5.43
C HIS A 552 35.49 -78.36 6.45
N LEU A 553 35.19 -77.30 7.20
CA LEU A 553 34.10 -77.25 8.18
C LEU A 553 32.73 -77.13 7.49
N LEU A 554 32.66 -76.35 6.42
CA LEU A 554 31.44 -76.11 5.64
C LEU A 554 30.95 -77.34 4.86
N ARG A 555 31.85 -78.31 4.56
CA ARG A 555 31.48 -79.61 3.98
C ARG A 555 30.76 -80.53 4.96
N VAL A 556 30.82 -80.22 6.24
CA VAL A 556 30.42 -81.11 7.33
C VAL A 556 29.17 -80.58 8.04
N VAL A 557 29.04 -79.26 8.16
CA VAL A 557 27.86 -78.58 8.72
C VAL A 557 27.44 -77.43 7.82
N PRO A 558 26.17 -77.37 7.37
CA PRO A 558 25.66 -76.24 6.60
C PRO A 558 25.53 -75.02 7.51
N LEU A 559 26.48 -74.10 7.41
CA LEU A 559 26.46 -72.82 8.09
C LEU A 559 25.99 -71.71 7.13
N PRO A 560 25.22 -70.72 7.60
CA PRO A 560 24.84 -69.56 6.79
C PRO A 560 26.06 -68.65 6.56
N ILE A 561 26.68 -68.82 5.40
CA ILE A 561 27.86 -68.05 4.97
C ILE A 561 27.37 -66.76 4.31
N ILE A 562 27.94 -65.61 4.67
CA ILE A 562 27.58 -64.32 4.05
C ILE A 562 27.81 -64.38 2.54
N ASP A 563 26.83 -63.89 1.77
CA ASP A 563 26.86 -63.89 0.32
C ASP A 563 27.87 -62.87 -0.22
N GLU A 564 29.08 -63.34 -0.52
CA GLU A 564 30.16 -62.54 -1.11
C GLU A 564 29.80 -61.95 -2.48
N THR A 565 28.87 -62.57 -3.23
CA THR A 565 28.43 -62.04 -4.54
C THR A 565 27.53 -60.82 -4.38
N HIS A 566 26.81 -60.72 -3.27
CA HIS A 566 25.93 -59.60 -2.98
C HIS A 566 26.64 -58.42 -2.31
N TYR A 567 27.54 -58.69 -1.35
CA TYR A 567 28.23 -57.64 -0.59
C TYR A 567 29.60 -57.24 -1.17
N GLY A 568 30.18 -58.08 -2.01
CA GLY A 568 31.52 -57.88 -2.54
C GLY A 568 32.64 -58.17 -1.52
N ILE A 569 33.88 -58.17 -2.01
CA ILE A 569 35.08 -58.44 -1.19
C ILE A 569 35.37 -57.35 -0.15
N GLU A 570 34.85 -56.15 -0.36
CA GLU A 570 35.03 -54.96 0.51
C GLU A 570 34.48 -55.18 1.92
N LEU A 571 33.48 -56.06 2.09
CA LEU A 571 32.93 -56.39 3.40
C LEU A 571 34.01 -56.89 4.38
N LYS A 572 35.10 -57.50 3.87
CA LYS A 572 36.23 -57.96 4.69
C LYS A 572 37.01 -56.83 5.36
N LEU A 573 36.87 -55.59 4.88
CA LEU A 573 37.48 -54.40 5.49
C LEU A 573 36.84 -54.03 6.83
N TYR A 574 35.62 -54.50 7.10
CA TYR A 574 34.82 -54.18 8.29
C TYR A 574 34.87 -55.30 9.34
N LYS A 575 35.98 -56.03 9.44
CA LYS A 575 36.06 -57.24 10.28
C LYS A 575 35.80 -56.96 11.77
N ALA A 576 36.23 -55.81 12.28
CA ALA A 576 36.05 -55.44 13.69
C ALA A 576 34.57 -55.10 13.98
N GLU A 577 33.94 -54.38 13.06
CA GLU A 577 32.55 -53.95 13.09
C GLU A 577 31.61 -55.16 12.95
N LEU A 578 31.92 -56.07 12.02
CA LEU A 578 31.23 -57.35 11.84
C LEU A 578 31.32 -58.23 13.10
N LYS A 579 32.50 -58.28 13.73
CA LYS A 579 32.66 -58.98 15.03
C LYS A 579 31.82 -58.31 16.12
N ALA A 580 31.76 -56.98 16.15
CA ALA A 580 30.98 -56.21 17.13
C ALA A 580 29.47 -56.49 16.99
N ILE A 581 28.96 -56.69 15.78
CA ILE A 581 27.59 -57.15 15.53
C ILE A 581 27.41 -58.67 15.64
N GLY A 582 28.42 -59.43 16.06
CA GLY A 582 28.28 -60.86 16.35
C GLY A 582 28.45 -61.81 15.18
N VAL A 583 28.86 -61.33 14.01
CA VAL A 583 29.28 -62.20 12.91
C VAL A 583 30.49 -63.03 13.35
N ALA A 584 30.47 -64.33 13.05
CA ALA A 584 31.62 -65.19 13.28
C ALA A 584 32.72 -64.85 12.26
N VAL A 585 33.75 -64.12 12.71
CA VAL A 585 34.89 -63.70 11.87
C VAL A 585 36.21 -64.40 12.23
N ASP A 586 36.26 -65.08 13.37
CA ASP A 586 37.42 -65.78 13.92
C ASP A 586 37.04 -67.17 14.44
N LEU A 587 38.05 -67.97 14.79
CA LEU A 587 37.86 -69.36 15.22
C LEU A 587 36.89 -69.46 16.41
N ASP A 588 37.05 -68.60 17.41
CA ASP A 588 36.23 -68.61 18.62
C ASP A 588 34.75 -68.34 18.31
N GLY A 589 34.47 -67.37 17.42
CA GLY A 589 33.12 -67.11 16.92
C GLY A 589 32.52 -68.32 16.19
N VAL A 590 33.30 -68.98 15.32
CA VAL A 590 32.84 -70.19 14.61
C VAL A 590 32.56 -71.34 15.58
N PHE A 591 33.42 -71.54 16.58
CA PHE A 591 33.22 -72.57 17.61
C PHE A 591 31.95 -72.33 18.42
N LYS A 592 31.70 -71.07 18.80
CA LYS A 592 30.48 -70.71 19.52
C LYS A 592 29.23 -71.00 18.68
N MET A 593 29.23 -70.57 17.41
CA MET A 593 28.15 -70.80 16.46
C MET A 593 27.86 -72.30 16.23
N LEU A 594 28.90 -73.12 16.09
CA LEU A 594 28.76 -74.58 15.98
C LEU A 594 28.21 -75.22 17.26
N SER A 595 28.66 -74.74 18.43
CA SER A 595 28.17 -75.20 19.73
C SER A 595 26.70 -74.88 19.92
N ASP A 596 26.27 -73.67 19.54
CA ASP A 596 24.89 -73.22 19.67
C ASP A 596 23.96 -73.95 18.69
N GLN A 597 24.40 -74.20 17.45
CA GLN A 597 23.66 -75.03 16.49
C GLN A 597 23.52 -76.48 16.97
N PHE A 598 24.56 -77.03 17.60
CA PHE A 598 24.53 -78.36 18.17
C PHE A 598 23.57 -78.45 19.37
N LYS A 599 23.60 -77.48 20.29
CA LYS A 599 22.64 -77.37 21.39
C LYS A 599 21.21 -77.25 20.88
N PHE A 600 20.95 -76.41 19.87
CA PHE A 600 19.63 -76.30 19.27
C PHE A 600 19.15 -77.62 18.65
N SER A 601 20.04 -78.36 17.97
CA SER A 601 19.74 -79.67 17.38
C SER A 601 19.47 -80.75 18.43
N LEU A 602 20.18 -80.69 19.58
CA LEU A 602 19.94 -81.51 20.76
C LEU A 602 18.57 -81.22 21.38
N SER A 603 18.24 -79.95 21.60
CA SER A 603 17.00 -79.54 22.25
C SER A 603 15.75 -79.71 21.38
N SER A 604 15.89 -79.67 20.05
CA SER A 604 14.78 -79.85 19.10
C SER A 604 14.52 -81.30 18.67
N GLY A 605 15.30 -82.27 19.18
CA GLY A 605 15.16 -83.68 18.83
C GLY A 605 15.51 -84.04 17.38
N ARG A 606 16.14 -83.12 16.63
CA ARG A 606 16.46 -83.26 15.20
C ARG A 606 17.82 -83.93 14.91
N LEU A 607 18.41 -84.57 15.91
CA LEU A 607 19.69 -85.26 15.77
C LEU A 607 19.56 -86.49 14.88
N THR A 608 20.14 -86.42 13.69
CA THR A 608 20.39 -87.60 12.86
C THR A 608 21.82 -88.11 13.09
N ASN A 609 22.07 -89.40 12.84
CA ASN A 609 23.43 -90.00 12.93
C ASN A 609 24.47 -89.22 12.10
N VAL A 610 24.05 -88.57 11.02
CA VAL A 610 24.89 -87.71 10.18
C VAL A 610 25.38 -86.48 10.95
N HIS A 611 24.52 -85.82 11.72
CA HIS A 611 24.90 -84.64 12.53
C HIS A 611 25.91 -85.00 13.62
N VAL A 612 25.74 -86.15 14.30
CA VAL A 612 26.68 -86.62 15.34
C VAL A 612 28.06 -86.94 14.76
N ILE A 613 28.11 -87.65 13.63
CA ILE A 613 29.36 -88.00 12.93
C ILE A 613 30.04 -86.74 12.38
N SER A 614 29.27 -85.81 11.80
CA SER A 614 29.76 -84.52 11.33
C SER A 614 30.38 -83.69 12.47
N THR A 615 29.72 -83.59 13.62
CA THR A 615 30.25 -82.85 14.78
C THR A 615 31.52 -83.48 15.35
N LEU A 616 31.57 -84.81 15.46
CA LEU A 616 32.78 -85.54 15.89
C LEU A 616 33.95 -85.36 14.91
N ASN A 617 33.68 -85.39 13.61
CA ASN A 617 34.70 -85.14 12.58
C ASN A 617 35.18 -83.67 12.59
N CYS A 618 34.30 -82.71 12.82
CA CYS A 618 34.67 -81.31 13.05
C CYS A 618 35.59 -81.18 14.28
N MET A 619 35.22 -81.75 15.42
CA MET A 619 36.04 -81.74 16.64
C MET A 619 37.40 -82.42 16.41
N LYS A 620 37.45 -83.51 15.64
CA LYS A 620 38.68 -84.26 15.30
C LYS A 620 39.58 -83.51 14.32
N CYS A 621 39.03 -82.81 13.34
CA CYS A 621 39.77 -81.93 12.44
C CYS A 621 40.34 -80.70 13.16
N MET A 622 39.63 -80.20 14.17
CA MET A 622 40.04 -79.03 14.96
C MET A 622 41.07 -79.37 16.06
N GLY A 623 41.00 -80.57 16.65
CA GLY A 623 42.03 -81.08 17.58
C GLY A 623 43.41 -81.24 16.95
N LYS A 624 43.52 -81.37 15.63
CA LYS A 624 44.80 -81.44 14.91
C LYS A 624 45.49 -80.08 14.72
N LYS A 625 44.78 -78.94 14.84
CA LYS A 625 45.37 -77.60 14.65
C LYS A 625 45.90 -76.96 15.94
N LYS A 626 45.55 -77.46 17.13
CA LYS A 626 46.21 -77.02 18.38
C LYS A 626 47.69 -77.43 18.48
N HIS A 627 48.16 -78.32 17.61
CA HIS A 627 49.54 -78.82 17.62
C HIS A 627 50.47 -78.23 16.53
N VAL A 628 50.04 -77.21 15.78
CA VAL A 628 50.94 -76.54 14.81
C VAL A 628 50.80 -75.01 14.92
N THR A 629 51.26 -74.44 16.02
CA THR A 629 52.01 -73.16 16.06
C THR A 629 52.71 -73.05 17.42
N VAL A 630 53.91 -73.63 17.52
CA VAL A 630 54.95 -73.17 18.44
C VAL A 630 56.18 -72.98 17.56
N VAL A 631 56.34 -71.73 17.11
CA VAL A 631 57.53 -70.84 17.14
C VAL A 631 57.14 -69.62 16.32
#